data_AF-M2C3W7-F1
#
_entry.id   AF-M2C3W7-F1
#
_cell.length_a   1.000
_cell.length_b   1.000
_cell.length_c   1.000
_cell.angle_alpha   90.00
_cell.angle_beta   90.00
_cell.angle_gamma   90.00
#
_symmetry.space_group_name_H-M   'P 1'
#
loop_
_entity.id
_entity.type
_entity.pdbx_description
1 polymer ?
#
loop_
_entity_poly.entity_id
_entity_poly.type
_entity_poly.pdbx_seq_one_letter_code
_entity_poly.pdbx_strand_id
1 'polypeptide(L)'
;MEKENAKQQLKSNIKFSVILIVLLCLNIYTVFQIKKSQEEVKNITKLLEHMEKNILERIEYNRDEINTKIEISTENILNEIKETEKLLKLQGKETQLQLKNLFSSQKRINENDKKKDLRLIYAEGILQKRETEAYNLLKEKRYAAAYKIYKEIKESDPERLSSRYYGVYSLFYSNEMDKENYDYILEEIEYLRKNGMEESSFKIIENFIKREKAINDEQS
;
A
#
# COMPACT_ATOMS: atom_id res chain seq x y z
N MET A 1 42.23 97.47 -9.24
CA MET A 1 41.96 96.28 -10.07
C MET A 1 42.58 95.00 -9.47
N GLU A 2 43.90 94.89 -9.25
CA GLU A 2 44.52 93.64 -8.73
C GLU A 2 44.01 93.16 -7.36
N LYS A 3 43.86 94.05 -6.37
CA LYS A 3 43.36 93.69 -5.03
C LYS A 3 41.91 93.19 -5.03
N GLU A 4 41.13 93.60 -6.02
CA GLU A 4 39.71 93.23 -6.14
C GLU A 4 39.57 91.85 -6.80
N ASN A 5 40.36 91.58 -7.85
CA ASN A 5 40.51 90.26 -8.45
C ASN A 5 41.04 89.21 -7.45
N ALA A 6 42.02 89.57 -6.61
CA ALA A 6 42.55 88.66 -5.58
C ALA A 6 41.50 88.28 -4.53
N LYS A 7 40.67 89.24 -4.08
CA LYS A 7 39.56 88.96 -3.16
C LYS A 7 38.48 88.07 -3.79
N GLN A 8 38.22 88.24 -5.08
CA GLN A 8 37.24 87.45 -5.82
C GLN A 8 37.72 86.01 -6.05
N GLN A 9 38.99 85.83 -6.42
CA GLN A 9 39.64 84.51 -6.48
C GLN A 9 39.65 83.81 -5.12
N LEU A 10 39.97 84.52 -4.03
CA LEU A 10 39.94 83.95 -2.68
C LEU A 10 38.54 83.43 -2.31
N LYS A 11 37.49 84.22 -2.57
CA LYS A 11 36.09 83.79 -2.34
C LYS A 11 35.70 82.58 -3.19
N SER A 12 36.14 82.52 -4.45
CA SER A 12 35.90 81.38 -5.34
C SER A 12 36.59 80.11 -4.83
N ASN A 13 37.86 80.22 -4.42
CA ASN A 13 38.64 79.10 -3.88
C ASN A 13 38.06 78.58 -2.55
N ILE A 14 37.56 79.47 -1.68
CA ILE A 14 36.85 79.08 -0.45
C ILE A 14 35.57 78.31 -0.78
N LYS A 15 34.74 78.80 -1.71
CA LYS A 15 33.52 78.10 -2.14
C LYS A 15 33.83 76.71 -2.72
N PHE A 16 34.86 76.61 -3.56
CA PHE A 16 35.31 75.34 -4.12
C PHE A 16 35.80 74.36 -3.04
N SER A 17 36.59 74.85 -2.08
CA SER A 17 37.07 74.04 -0.95
C SER A 17 35.91 73.53 -0.08
N VAL A 18 34.91 74.36 0.21
CA VAL A 18 33.71 73.94 0.95
C VAL A 18 32.93 72.86 0.20
N ILE A 19 32.73 73.01 -1.12
CA ILE A 19 32.07 71.99 -1.94
C ILE A 19 32.87 70.68 -1.92
N LEU A 20 34.20 70.75 -2.01
CA LEU A 20 35.08 69.59 -1.95
C LEU A 20 34.95 68.85 -0.61
N ILE A 21 34.93 69.59 0.51
CA ILE A 21 34.77 69.03 1.86
C ILE A 21 33.41 68.35 2.01
N VAL A 22 32.32 68.99 1.53
CA VAL A 22 30.98 68.40 1.57
C VAL A 22 30.92 67.10 0.77
N LEU A 23 31.51 67.07 -0.43
CA LEU A 23 31.61 65.85 -1.24
C LEU A 23 32.43 64.76 -0.54
N LEU A 24 33.50 65.12 0.15
CA LEU A 24 34.32 64.19 0.93
C LEU A 24 33.53 63.60 2.11
N CYS A 25 32.77 64.42 2.84
CA CYS A 25 31.90 63.97 3.92
C CYS A 25 30.79 63.03 3.42
N LEU A 26 30.17 63.34 2.27
CA LEU A 26 29.18 62.47 1.64
C LEU A 26 29.77 61.12 1.23
N ASN A 27 30.99 61.12 0.66
CA ASN A 27 31.70 59.89 0.29
C ASN A 27 32.08 59.04 1.52
N ILE A 28 32.50 59.66 2.61
CA ILE A 28 32.79 58.95 3.88
C ILE A 28 31.50 58.33 4.44
N TYR A 29 30.40 59.09 4.40
CA TYR A 29 29.09 58.60 4.86
C TYR A 29 28.58 57.42 4.04
N THR A 30 28.67 57.47 2.70
CA THR A 30 28.28 56.35 1.85
C THR A 30 29.16 55.12 2.08
N VAL A 31 30.48 55.28 2.24
CA VAL A 31 31.39 54.16 2.58
C VAL A 31 31.01 53.53 3.93
N PHE A 32 30.67 54.35 4.93
CA PHE A 32 30.23 53.85 6.23
C PHE A 32 28.92 53.04 6.13
N GLN A 33 27.94 53.54 5.38
CA GLN A 33 26.68 52.83 5.15
C GLN A 33 26.88 51.51 4.38
N ILE A 34 27.75 51.51 3.38
CA ILE A 34 28.09 50.29 2.63
C ILE A 34 28.73 49.25 3.56
N LYS A 35 29.66 49.64 4.44
CA LYS A 35 30.27 48.72 5.40
C LYS A 35 29.25 48.11 6.35
N LYS A 36 28.32 48.92 6.86
CA LYS A 36 27.23 48.44 7.72
C LYS A 36 26.36 47.41 6.99
N SER A 37 25.93 47.74 5.76
CA SER A 37 25.14 46.84 4.93
C SER A 37 25.89 45.55 4.58
N GLN A 38 27.21 45.60 4.34
CA GLN A 38 28.03 44.41 4.09
C GLN A 38 28.05 43.44 5.28
N GLU A 39 28.11 43.95 6.51
CA GLU A 39 28.08 43.11 7.71
C GLU A 39 26.72 42.44 7.92
N GLU A 40 25.63 43.18 7.66
CA GLU A 40 24.27 42.63 7.68
C GLU A 40 24.09 41.52 6.63
N VAL A 41 24.53 41.77 5.39
CA VAL A 41 24.51 40.77 4.31
C VAL A 41 25.32 39.53 4.70
N LYS A 42 26.53 39.70 5.24
CA LYS A 42 27.38 38.58 5.69
C LYS A 42 26.71 37.71 6.75
N ASN A 43 26.00 38.34 7.69
CA ASN A 43 25.26 37.62 8.73
C ASN A 43 24.07 36.85 8.15
N ILE A 44 23.34 37.45 7.21
CA ILE A 44 22.24 36.79 6.50
C ILE A 44 22.76 35.62 5.67
N THR A 45 23.88 35.79 4.93
CA THR A 45 24.49 34.71 4.15
C THR A 45 24.87 33.52 5.03
N LYS A 46 25.53 33.75 6.18
CA LYS A 46 25.86 32.68 7.12
C LYS A 46 24.63 31.94 7.65
N LEU A 47 23.54 32.68 7.92
CA LEU A 47 22.29 32.07 8.37
C LEU A 47 21.68 31.20 7.27
N LEU A 48 21.69 31.68 6.02
CA LEU A 48 21.22 30.92 4.86
C LEU A 48 22.05 29.65 4.64
N GLU A 49 23.38 29.74 4.71
CA GLU A 49 24.27 28.57 4.62
C GLU A 49 23.96 27.53 5.69
N HIS A 50 23.71 27.96 6.93
CA HIS A 50 23.35 27.06 8.01
C HIS A 50 21.98 26.41 7.80
N MET A 51 20.99 27.18 7.34
CA MET A 51 19.66 26.66 7.01
C MET A 51 19.71 25.67 5.85
N GLU A 52 20.46 25.98 4.80
CA GLU A 52 20.66 25.11 3.63
C GLU A 52 21.29 23.78 4.06
N LYS A 53 22.33 23.82 4.89
CA LYS A 53 22.97 22.62 5.44
C LYS A 53 21.97 21.76 6.24
N ASN A 54 21.20 22.36 7.13
CA ASN A 54 20.20 21.63 7.94
C ASN A 54 19.09 21.02 7.07
N ILE A 55 18.66 21.72 6.02
CA ILE A 55 17.67 21.20 5.06
C ILE A 55 18.25 20.01 4.30
N LEU A 56 19.51 20.12 3.84
CA LEU A 56 20.18 19.05 3.11
C LEU A 56 20.35 17.78 3.96
N GLU A 57 20.82 17.93 5.20
CA GLU A 57 20.94 16.81 6.16
C GLU A 57 19.59 16.12 6.40
N ARG A 58 18.51 16.90 6.52
CA ARG A 58 17.17 16.35 6.71
C ARG A 58 16.65 15.62 5.46
N ILE A 59 16.96 16.12 4.28
CA ILE A 59 16.62 15.47 3.01
C ILE A 59 17.37 14.14 2.88
N GLU A 60 18.66 14.10 3.23
CA GLU A 60 19.46 12.88 3.21
C GLU A 60 18.92 11.84 4.20
N TYR A 61 18.67 12.24 5.45
CA TYR A 61 18.07 11.35 6.46
C TYR A 61 16.74 10.74 5.99
N ASN A 62 15.84 11.58 5.46
CA ASN A 62 14.55 11.12 4.96
C ASN A 62 14.70 10.19 3.75
N ARG A 63 15.68 10.46 2.87
CA ARG A 63 15.98 9.61 1.72
C ARG A 63 16.41 8.22 2.17
N ASP A 64 17.31 8.15 3.16
CA ASP A 64 17.80 6.87 3.69
C ASP A 64 16.68 6.08 4.41
N GLU A 65 15.82 6.77 5.16
CA GLU A 65 14.66 6.14 5.80
C GLU A 65 13.67 5.57 4.75
N ILE A 66 13.40 6.34 3.68
CA ILE A 66 12.55 5.90 2.57
C ILE A 66 13.17 4.69 1.85
N ASN A 67 14.47 4.75 1.54
CA ASN A 67 15.17 3.64 0.87
C ASN A 67 15.11 2.36 1.71
N THR A 68 15.33 2.47 3.02
CA THR A 68 15.24 1.33 3.94
C THR A 68 13.83 0.73 3.94
N LYS A 69 12.78 1.57 3.98
CA LYS A 69 11.38 1.09 3.90
C LYS A 69 11.07 0.43 2.57
N ILE A 70 11.60 0.96 1.46
CA ILE A 70 11.45 0.36 0.13
C ILE A 70 12.13 -1.01 0.07
N GLU A 71 13.34 -1.14 0.62
CA GLU A 71 14.08 -2.41 0.64
C GLU A 71 13.32 -3.49 1.41
N ILE A 72 12.86 -3.18 2.63
CA ILE A 72 12.03 -4.08 3.45
C ILE A 72 10.73 -4.46 2.70
N SER A 73 10.05 -3.49 2.10
CA SER A 73 8.82 -3.74 1.34
C SER A 73 9.07 -4.63 0.13
N THR A 74 10.19 -4.43 -0.57
CA THR A 74 10.56 -5.22 -1.76
C THR A 74 10.87 -6.66 -1.38
N GLU A 75 11.58 -6.87 -0.27
CA GLU A 75 11.87 -8.20 0.27
C GLU A 75 10.59 -8.94 0.66
N ASN A 76 9.66 -8.26 1.35
CA ASN A 76 8.36 -8.83 1.71
C ASN A 76 7.56 -9.26 0.48
N ILE A 77 7.45 -8.38 -0.52
CA ILE A 77 6.76 -8.70 -1.79
C ILE A 77 7.42 -9.90 -2.48
N LEU A 78 8.75 -9.96 -2.52
CA LEU A 78 9.46 -11.07 -3.14
C LEU A 78 9.19 -12.40 -2.42
N ASN A 79 9.10 -12.38 -1.09
CA ASN A 79 8.75 -13.56 -0.30
C ASN A 79 7.31 -14.00 -0.55
N GLU A 80 6.35 -13.07 -0.59
CA GLU A 80 4.96 -13.38 -0.95
C GLU A 80 4.84 -13.96 -2.36
N ILE A 81 5.58 -13.43 -3.34
CA ILE A 81 5.63 -13.97 -4.70
C ILE A 81 6.19 -15.40 -4.69
N LYS A 82 7.27 -15.67 -3.95
CA LYS A 82 7.85 -17.02 -3.85
C LYS A 82 6.89 -18.01 -3.21
N GLU A 83 6.19 -17.62 -2.14
CA GLU A 83 5.19 -18.49 -1.52
C GLU A 83 4.00 -18.74 -2.45
N THR A 84 3.54 -17.70 -3.15
CA THR A 84 2.50 -17.83 -4.19
C THR A 84 2.94 -18.76 -5.31
N GLU A 85 4.20 -18.67 -5.76
CA GLU A 85 4.76 -19.55 -6.79
C GLU A 85 4.85 -21.02 -6.32
N LYS A 86 5.23 -21.25 -5.05
CA LYS A 86 5.22 -22.60 -4.45
C LYS A 86 3.81 -23.18 -4.42
N LEU A 87 2.82 -22.40 -3.99
CA LEU A 87 1.42 -22.81 -3.96
C LEU A 87 0.90 -23.13 -5.38
N LEU A 88 1.20 -22.29 -6.36
CA LEU A 88 0.85 -22.55 -7.76
C LEU A 88 1.53 -23.82 -8.31
N LYS A 89 2.78 -24.08 -7.94
CA LYS A 89 3.47 -25.33 -8.32
C LYS A 89 2.87 -26.55 -7.64
N LEU A 90 2.48 -26.44 -6.37
CA LEU A 90 1.79 -27.52 -5.65
C LEU A 90 0.43 -27.80 -6.27
N GLN A 91 -0.36 -26.76 -6.52
CA GLN A 91 -1.64 -26.86 -7.21
C GLN A 91 -1.46 -27.48 -8.60
N GLY A 92 -0.50 -27.02 -9.40
CA GLY A 92 -0.21 -27.58 -10.71
C GLY A 92 0.25 -29.05 -10.67
N LYS A 93 1.01 -29.45 -9.65
CA LYS A 93 1.40 -30.85 -9.42
C LYS A 93 0.21 -31.70 -8.99
N GLU A 94 -0.67 -31.17 -8.15
CA GLU A 94 -1.90 -31.83 -7.73
C GLU A 94 -2.85 -32.02 -8.91
N THR A 95 -3.03 -30.99 -9.74
CA THR A 95 -3.79 -31.07 -11.00
C THR A 95 -3.14 -32.06 -11.97
N GLN A 96 -1.81 -32.10 -12.08
CA GLN A 96 -1.10 -33.11 -12.89
C GLN A 96 -1.23 -34.52 -12.33
N LEU A 97 -1.24 -34.70 -11.01
CA LEU A 97 -1.46 -36.00 -10.35
C LEU A 97 -2.90 -36.47 -10.57
N GLN A 98 -3.88 -35.59 -10.44
CA GLN A 98 -5.28 -35.86 -10.75
C GLN A 98 -5.46 -36.22 -12.23
N LEU A 99 -4.86 -35.45 -13.14
CA LEU A 99 -4.84 -35.76 -14.58
C LEU A 99 -4.13 -37.08 -14.85
N LYS A 100 -2.98 -37.34 -14.25
CA LYS A 100 -2.25 -38.61 -14.44
C LYS A 100 -3.04 -39.79 -13.89
N ASN A 101 -3.74 -39.64 -12.77
CA ASN A 101 -4.63 -40.66 -12.23
C ASN A 101 -5.83 -40.90 -13.16
N LEU A 102 -6.41 -39.84 -13.75
CA LEU A 102 -7.43 -39.91 -14.80
C LEU A 102 -6.91 -40.59 -16.08
N PHE A 103 -5.69 -40.29 -16.54
CA PHE A 103 -5.08 -40.93 -17.71
C PHE A 103 -4.64 -42.37 -17.45
N SER A 104 -4.28 -42.70 -16.20
CA SER A 104 -3.90 -44.06 -15.78
C SER A 104 -5.11 -44.99 -15.69
N SER A 105 -6.26 -44.47 -15.25
CA SER A 105 -7.55 -45.17 -15.31
C SER A 105 -8.11 -45.26 -16.74
N GLN A 106 -7.64 -44.41 -17.66
CA GLN A 106 -8.05 -44.38 -19.07
C GLN A 106 -7.56 -45.57 -19.93
N LYS A 107 -6.62 -46.40 -19.44
CA LYS A 107 -6.15 -47.58 -20.19
C LYS A 107 -7.22 -48.69 -20.35
N ARG A 108 -8.42 -48.51 -19.79
CA ARG A 108 -9.58 -49.40 -19.98
C ARG A 108 -10.89 -48.64 -20.01
N ILE A 109 -11.14 -47.79 -21.01
CA ILE A 109 -12.37 -46.98 -21.01
C ILE A 109 -13.09 -47.00 -22.37
N ASN A 110 -14.36 -47.38 -22.31
CA ASN A 110 -15.32 -47.59 -23.42
C ASN A 110 -15.92 -46.23 -23.87
N GLU A 111 -16.50 -46.13 -25.07
CA GLU A 111 -16.96 -44.85 -25.66
C GLU A 111 -17.97 -44.04 -24.83
N ASN A 112 -18.72 -44.68 -23.93
CA ASN A 112 -19.69 -44.00 -23.06
C ASN A 112 -19.03 -43.15 -21.96
N ASP A 113 -17.82 -43.51 -21.52
CA ASP A 113 -17.10 -42.79 -20.47
C ASP A 113 -16.36 -41.57 -21.03
N LYS A 114 -15.95 -41.57 -22.31
CA LYS A 114 -15.43 -40.36 -22.99
C LYS A 114 -16.48 -39.23 -23.04
N LYS A 115 -17.76 -39.57 -23.23
CA LYS A 115 -18.86 -38.59 -23.14
C LYS A 115 -19.09 -38.09 -21.72
N LYS A 116 -18.78 -38.89 -20.70
CA LYS A 116 -18.85 -38.51 -19.29
C LYS A 116 -17.69 -37.58 -18.92
N ASP A 117 -16.48 -37.86 -19.37
CA ASP A 117 -15.29 -37.01 -19.18
C ASP A 117 -15.45 -35.64 -19.86
N LEU A 118 -15.97 -35.58 -21.09
CA LEU A 118 -16.26 -34.30 -21.76
C LEU A 118 -17.32 -33.47 -21.02
N ARG A 119 -18.33 -34.13 -20.43
CA ARG A 119 -19.33 -33.46 -19.59
C ARG A 119 -18.73 -32.94 -18.28
N LEU A 120 -17.81 -33.68 -17.67
CA LEU A 120 -17.06 -33.26 -16.47
C LEU A 120 -16.20 -32.03 -16.75
N ILE A 121 -15.45 -32.01 -17.86
CA ILE A 121 -14.62 -30.85 -18.26
C ILE A 121 -15.51 -29.62 -18.53
N TYR A 122 -16.65 -29.80 -19.18
CA TYR A 122 -17.58 -28.70 -19.44
C TYR A 122 -18.22 -28.17 -18.15
N ALA A 123 -18.58 -29.06 -17.22
CA ALA A 123 -19.07 -28.69 -15.90
C ALA A 123 -18.01 -27.92 -15.10
N GLU A 124 -16.75 -28.35 -15.12
CA GLU A 124 -15.63 -27.68 -14.46
C GLU A 124 -15.43 -26.25 -14.98
N GLY A 125 -15.47 -26.05 -16.31
CA GLY A 125 -15.35 -24.72 -16.90
C GLY A 125 -16.51 -23.77 -16.54
N ILE A 126 -17.71 -24.31 -16.29
CA ILE A 126 -18.85 -23.52 -15.79
C ILE A 126 -18.64 -23.13 -14.33
N LEU A 127 -18.22 -24.08 -13.49
CA LEU A 127 -17.97 -23.84 -12.06
C LEU A 127 -16.87 -22.79 -11.89
N GLN A 128 -15.77 -22.88 -12.63
CA GLN A 128 -14.68 -21.91 -12.57
C GLN A 128 -15.11 -20.48 -12.95
N LYS A 129 -15.99 -20.33 -13.96
CA LYS A 129 -16.56 -19.03 -14.32
C LYS A 129 -17.43 -18.46 -13.20
N ARG A 130 -18.25 -19.30 -12.57
CA ARG A 130 -19.07 -18.90 -11.43
C ARG A 130 -18.25 -18.54 -10.20
N GLU A 131 -17.15 -19.26 -9.94
CA GLU A 131 -16.20 -18.91 -8.88
C GLU A 131 -15.58 -17.53 -9.10
N THR A 132 -15.22 -17.23 -10.35
CA THR A 132 -14.66 -15.92 -10.72
C THR A 132 -15.68 -14.80 -10.51
N GLU A 133 -16.94 -15.03 -10.90
CA GLU A 133 -18.05 -14.11 -10.65
C GLU A 133 -18.28 -13.87 -9.15
N ALA A 134 -18.37 -14.93 -8.36
CA ALA A 134 -18.54 -14.86 -6.91
C ALA A 134 -17.37 -14.13 -6.24
N TYR A 135 -16.15 -14.37 -6.70
CA TYR A 135 -14.95 -13.73 -6.16
C TYR A 135 -14.90 -12.23 -6.48
N ASN A 136 -15.37 -11.81 -7.65
CA ASN A 136 -15.50 -10.39 -7.97
C ASN A 136 -16.52 -9.69 -7.06
N LEU A 137 -17.66 -10.33 -6.80
CA LEU A 137 -18.66 -9.82 -5.84
C LEU A 137 -18.09 -9.71 -4.41
N LEU A 138 -17.28 -10.70 -4.00
CA LEU A 138 -16.58 -10.68 -2.72
C LEU A 138 -15.62 -9.48 -2.63
N LYS A 139 -14.84 -9.21 -3.69
CA LYS A 139 -13.95 -8.02 -3.77
C LYS A 139 -14.72 -6.71 -3.69
N GLU A 140 -15.92 -6.66 -4.25
CA GLU A 140 -16.84 -5.52 -4.14
C GLU A 140 -17.54 -5.44 -2.78
N LYS A 141 -17.21 -6.31 -1.82
CA LYS A 141 -17.84 -6.44 -0.50
C LYS A 141 -19.34 -6.77 -0.55
N ARG A 142 -19.80 -7.35 -1.65
CA ARG A 142 -21.20 -7.80 -1.84
C ARG A 142 -21.36 -9.23 -1.32
N TYR A 143 -21.10 -9.42 -0.02
CA TYR A 143 -20.94 -10.73 0.60
C TYR A 143 -22.18 -11.64 0.49
N ALA A 144 -23.39 -11.12 0.71
CA ALA A 144 -24.61 -11.91 0.56
C ALA A 144 -24.80 -12.46 -0.87
N ALA A 145 -24.46 -11.65 -1.89
CA ALA A 145 -24.54 -12.07 -3.28
C ALA A 145 -23.45 -13.10 -3.62
N ALA A 146 -22.22 -12.89 -3.15
CA ALA A 146 -21.13 -13.85 -3.30
C ALA A 146 -21.46 -15.19 -2.63
N TYR A 147 -21.99 -15.18 -1.40
CA TYR A 147 -22.39 -16.39 -0.68
C TYR A 147 -23.42 -17.20 -1.45
N LYS A 148 -24.43 -16.56 -2.06
CA LYS A 148 -25.44 -17.25 -2.86
C LYS A 148 -24.81 -18.07 -3.98
N ILE A 149 -23.84 -17.49 -4.71
CA ILE A 149 -23.15 -18.18 -5.80
C ILE A 149 -22.27 -19.31 -5.25
N TYR A 150 -21.51 -19.08 -4.17
CA TYR A 150 -20.69 -20.12 -3.55
C TYR A 150 -21.52 -21.28 -3.00
N LYS A 151 -22.73 -21.02 -2.49
CA LYS A 151 -23.67 -22.05 -2.07
C LYS A 151 -24.10 -22.92 -3.25
N GLU A 152 -24.48 -22.32 -4.37
CA GLU A 152 -24.84 -23.06 -5.59
C GLU A 152 -23.66 -23.89 -6.14
N ILE A 153 -22.43 -23.37 -6.06
CA ILE A 153 -21.22 -24.10 -6.45
C ILE A 153 -20.99 -25.29 -5.51
N LYS A 154 -21.09 -25.10 -4.19
CA LYS A 154 -20.97 -26.19 -3.20
C LYS A 154 -22.03 -27.28 -3.41
N GLU A 155 -23.26 -26.92 -3.76
CA GLU A 155 -24.33 -27.89 -4.08
C GLU A 155 -24.00 -28.71 -5.34
N SER A 156 -23.28 -28.11 -6.29
CA SER A 156 -22.86 -28.75 -7.54
C SER A 156 -21.59 -29.60 -7.38
N ASP A 157 -20.63 -29.12 -6.59
CA ASP A 157 -19.37 -29.78 -6.27
C ASP A 157 -19.03 -29.59 -4.78
N PRO A 158 -19.49 -30.53 -3.93
CA PRO A 158 -19.26 -30.46 -2.50
C PRO A 158 -17.80 -30.67 -2.08
N GLU A 159 -16.89 -31.10 -2.95
CA GLU A 159 -15.48 -31.31 -2.59
C GLU A 159 -14.62 -30.08 -2.90
N ARG A 160 -15.21 -29.04 -3.51
CA ARG A 160 -14.53 -27.81 -3.91
C ARG A 160 -14.22 -26.91 -2.73
N LEU A 161 -13.08 -27.17 -2.09
CA LEU A 161 -12.65 -26.50 -0.84
C LEU A 161 -12.58 -24.98 -0.98
N SER A 162 -12.08 -24.43 -2.10
CA SER A 162 -11.99 -22.98 -2.29
C SER A 162 -13.36 -22.29 -2.29
N SER A 163 -14.34 -22.88 -2.95
CA SER A 163 -15.71 -22.35 -2.97
C SER A 163 -16.37 -22.43 -1.59
N ARG A 164 -16.15 -23.52 -0.84
CA ARG A 164 -16.60 -23.63 0.54
C ARG A 164 -15.98 -22.56 1.44
N TYR A 165 -14.67 -22.37 1.33
CA TYR A 165 -13.95 -21.34 2.07
C TYR A 165 -14.53 -19.95 1.85
N TYR A 166 -14.61 -19.52 0.59
CA TYR A 166 -15.16 -18.21 0.28
C TYR A 166 -16.65 -18.11 0.55
N GLY A 167 -17.38 -19.22 0.53
CA GLY A 167 -18.75 -19.32 1.00
C GLY A 167 -18.89 -19.03 2.50
N VAL A 168 -18.09 -19.68 3.35
CA VAL A 168 -18.04 -19.43 4.80
C VAL A 168 -17.67 -17.98 5.08
N TYR A 169 -16.61 -17.50 4.44
CA TYR A 169 -16.17 -16.11 4.56
C TYR A 169 -17.29 -15.13 4.20
N SER A 170 -17.92 -15.32 3.04
CA SER A 170 -19.01 -14.46 2.57
C SER A 170 -20.25 -14.54 3.45
N LEU A 171 -20.60 -15.73 3.96
CA LEU A 171 -21.73 -15.89 4.88
C LEU A 171 -21.50 -15.08 6.15
N PHE A 172 -20.34 -15.25 6.78
CA PHE A 172 -19.99 -14.53 7.99
C PHE A 172 -20.02 -13.01 7.81
N TYR A 173 -19.32 -12.48 6.79
CA TYR A 173 -19.29 -11.03 6.55
C TYR A 173 -20.56 -10.45 5.94
N SER A 174 -21.51 -11.29 5.49
CA SER A 174 -22.82 -10.81 5.06
C SER A 174 -23.68 -10.33 6.23
N ASN A 175 -23.55 -10.99 7.38
CA ASN A 175 -24.15 -10.58 8.64
C ASN A 175 -23.43 -11.27 9.80
N GLU A 176 -22.45 -10.58 10.38
CA GLU A 176 -21.63 -11.14 11.47
C GLU A 176 -22.46 -11.47 12.72
N MET A 177 -23.61 -10.82 12.90
CA MET A 177 -24.49 -10.97 14.07
C MET A 177 -25.57 -12.05 13.89
N ASP A 178 -25.58 -12.76 12.76
CA ASP A 178 -26.52 -13.84 12.50
C ASP A 178 -26.12 -15.12 13.27
N LYS A 179 -26.60 -15.21 14.51
CA LYS A 179 -26.29 -16.32 15.42
C LYS A 179 -26.79 -17.67 14.91
N GLU A 180 -27.82 -17.70 14.05
CA GLU A 180 -28.34 -18.94 13.47
C GLU A 180 -27.31 -19.63 12.57
N ASN A 181 -26.40 -18.86 11.98
CA ASN A 181 -25.36 -19.39 11.10
C ASN A 181 -24.09 -19.83 11.83
N TYR A 182 -23.93 -19.53 13.11
CA TYR A 182 -22.66 -19.76 13.82
C TYR A 182 -22.25 -21.23 13.85
N ASP A 183 -23.17 -22.14 14.15
CA ASP A 183 -22.84 -23.56 14.24
C ASP A 183 -22.48 -24.13 12.86
N TYR A 184 -23.24 -23.76 11.82
CA TYR A 184 -22.93 -24.12 10.44
C TYR A 184 -21.56 -23.58 9.99
N ILE A 185 -21.22 -22.34 10.33
CA ILE A 185 -19.92 -21.73 10.02
C ILE A 185 -18.78 -22.52 10.69
N LEU A 186 -18.94 -22.88 11.97
CA LEU A 186 -17.93 -23.64 12.71
C LEU A 186 -17.76 -25.05 12.13
N GLU A 187 -18.85 -25.74 11.78
CA GLU A 187 -18.82 -27.06 11.14
C GLU A 187 -18.09 -27.02 9.79
N GLU A 188 -18.35 -26.02 8.96
CA GLU A 188 -17.66 -25.87 7.67
C GLU A 188 -16.18 -25.54 7.85
N ILE A 189 -15.80 -24.72 8.84
CA ILE A 189 -14.39 -24.45 9.16
C ILE A 189 -13.68 -25.75 9.60
N GLU A 190 -14.33 -26.57 10.43
CA GLU A 190 -13.77 -27.86 10.84
C GLU A 190 -13.61 -28.82 9.66
N TYR A 191 -14.61 -28.88 8.77
CA TYR A 191 -14.52 -29.66 7.54
C TYR A 191 -13.34 -29.21 6.66
N LEU A 192 -13.18 -27.90 6.45
CA LEU A 192 -12.09 -27.34 5.65
C LEU A 192 -10.71 -27.70 6.24
N ARG A 193 -10.54 -27.60 7.57
CA ARG A 193 -9.30 -28.02 8.24
C ARG A 193 -9.02 -29.51 8.11
N LYS A 194 -10.03 -30.37 8.27
CA LYS A 194 -9.88 -31.82 8.09
C LYS A 194 -9.42 -32.19 6.67
N ASN A 195 -9.74 -31.36 5.69
CA ASN A 195 -9.32 -31.51 4.30
C ASN A 195 -8.05 -30.70 3.95
N GLY A 196 -7.29 -30.24 4.96
CA GLY A 196 -5.96 -29.65 4.76
C GLY A 196 -5.94 -28.14 4.49
N MET A 197 -7.07 -27.43 4.65
CA MET A 197 -7.11 -25.98 4.50
C MET A 197 -6.91 -25.29 5.84
N GLU A 198 -5.82 -24.52 5.96
CA GLU A 198 -5.51 -23.72 7.14
C GLU A 198 -5.43 -22.23 6.77
N GLU A 199 -6.48 -21.49 7.08
CA GLU A 199 -6.57 -20.06 6.79
C GLU A 199 -6.62 -19.23 8.08
N SER A 200 -5.88 -18.11 8.10
CA SER A 200 -5.84 -17.21 9.25
C SER A 200 -7.22 -16.62 9.61
N SER A 201 -8.07 -16.44 8.59
CA SER A 201 -9.44 -15.95 8.71
C SER A 201 -10.32 -16.87 9.56
N PHE A 202 -10.07 -18.19 9.59
CA PHE A 202 -10.82 -19.12 10.44
C PHE A 202 -10.68 -18.77 11.91
N LYS A 203 -9.47 -18.49 12.38
CA LYS A 203 -9.22 -18.13 13.78
C LYS A 203 -9.92 -16.82 14.14
N ILE A 204 -10.01 -15.87 13.21
CA ILE A 204 -10.70 -14.58 13.40
C ILE A 204 -12.20 -14.83 13.60
N ILE A 205 -12.82 -15.58 12.69
CA ILE A 205 -14.25 -15.91 12.71
C ILE A 205 -14.61 -16.69 13.98
N GLU A 206 -13.84 -17.73 14.31
CA GLU A 206 -14.07 -18.53 15.51
C GLU A 206 -13.95 -17.72 16.80
N ASN A 207 -12.96 -16.86 16.90
CA ASN A 207 -12.79 -16.00 18.08
C ASN A 207 -13.92 -14.98 18.20
N PHE A 208 -14.44 -14.47 17.09
CA PHE A 208 -15.62 -13.63 17.09
C PHE A 208 -16.84 -14.39 17.64
N ILE A 209 -17.15 -15.55 17.05
CA ILE A 209 -18.28 -16.39 17.47
C ILE A 209 -18.17 -16.80 18.94
N LYS A 210 -16.97 -17.17 19.41
CA LYS A 210 -16.74 -17.52 20.82
C LYS A 210 -17.04 -16.36 21.77
N ARG A 211 -16.61 -15.13 21.42
CA ARG A 211 -16.91 -13.93 22.22
C ARG A 211 -18.40 -13.63 22.25
N GLU A 212 -19.07 -13.70 21.10
CA GLU A 212 -20.51 -13.45 21.00
C GLU A 212 -21.35 -14.49 21.76
N LYS A 213 -20.92 -15.77 21.78
CA LYS A 213 -21.57 -16.80 22.59
C LYS A 213 -21.40 -16.53 24.10
N ALA A 214 -20.18 -16.21 24.54
CA ALA A 214 -19.91 -15.92 25.95
C ALA A 214 -20.70 -14.72 26.50
N ILE A 215 -20.90 -13.67 25.69
CA ILE A 215 -21.70 -12.50 26.08
C ILE A 215 -23.17 -12.85 26.31
N ASN A 216 -23.74 -13.78 25.52
CA ASN A 216 -25.13 -14.19 25.72
C ASN A 216 -25.31 -15.03 26.98
N ASP A 217 -24.32 -15.86 27.32
CA ASP A 217 -24.34 -16.68 28.53
C ASP A 217 -24.22 -15.83 29.80
N GLU A 218 -23.57 -14.66 29.73
CA GLU A 218 -23.49 -13.69 30.83
C GLU A 218 -24.75 -12.80 30.97
N GLN A 219 -25.61 -12.76 29.95
CA GLN A 219 -26.85 -11.96 29.93
C GLN A 219 -28.12 -12.80 30.16
N SER A 220 -28.01 -14.13 30.22
CA SER A 220 -29.10 -15.07 30.53
C SER A 220 -29.10 -15.48 32.01
#